data_AF-A0AAU3LQ69-F1
#
_entry.id   AF-A0AAU3LQ69-F1
#
_cell.length_a   1.000
_cell.length_b   1.000
_cell.length_c   1.000
_cell.angle_alpha   90.00
_cell.angle_beta   90.00
_cell.angle_gamma   90.00
#
_symmetry.space_group_name_H-M   'P 1'
#
loop_
_entity.id
_entity.type
_entity.pdbx_description
1 polymer ?
#
loop_
_entity_poly.entity_id
_entity_poly.type
_entity_poly.pdbx_seq_one_letter_code
_entity_poly.pdbx_strand_id
1 'polypeptide(L)' 'MAYDLDLDTRFTYHPPHGDQAQRYERLRAGGLEFARLLAELCPSSPELTRAVNAVDEAVMLGNAAIARRTPKENHDG' A
#
# COMPACT_ATOMS: atom_id res chain seq x y z
N MET A 1 8.03 4.09 24.30
CA MET A 1 6.69 4.53 23.84
C MET A 1 6.05 3.35 23.15
N ALA A 2 5.03 2.75 23.74
CA ALA A 2 4.24 1.74 23.04
C ALA A 2 3.40 2.50 22.01
N TYR A 3 3.54 2.15 20.72
CA TYR A 3 2.62 2.66 19.72
C TYR A 3 1.22 2.16 20.06
N ASP A 4 0.24 3.05 20.09
CA ASP A 4 -1.16 2.63 20.06
C ASP A 4 -1.39 1.90 18.73
N LEU A 5 -1.72 0.60 18.83
CA LEU A 5 -1.84 -0.27 17.67
C LEU A 5 -3.18 -0.11 16.96
N ASP A 6 -4.15 0.64 17.50
CA ASP A 6 -5.46 0.94 16.90
C ASP A 6 -6.04 -0.30 16.16
N LEU A 7 -6.26 -1.38 16.94
CA LEU A 7 -6.58 -2.69 16.40
C LEU A 7 -7.90 -2.67 15.63
N ASP A 8 -8.90 -1.91 16.09
CA ASP A 8 -10.19 -1.78 15.42
C ASP A 8 -10.02 -1.24 14.00
N THR A 9 -9.20 -0.20 13.82
CA THR A 9 -8.89 0.32 12.48
C THR A 9 -8.09 -0.67 11.64
N ARG A 10 -7.21 -1.48 12.24
CA ARG A 10 -6.38 -2.44 11.49
C ARG A 10 -7.13 -3.67 11.01
N PHE A 11 -8.10 -4.15 11.79
CA PHE A 11 -8.83 -5.41 11.57
C PHE A 11 -10.28 -5.24 11.08
N THR A 12 -10.73 -4.01 10.84
CA THR A 12 -12.04 -3.74 10.22
C THR A 12 -11.92 -3.63 8.69
N TYR A 13 -12.95 -4.07 7.96
CA TYR A 13 -13.07 -3.84 6.53
C TYR A 13 -13.36 -2.36 6.25
N HIS A 14 -12.56 -1.75 5.37
CA HIS A 14 -12.72 -0.36 4.92
C HIS A 14 -13.18 -0.36 3.45
N PRO A 15 -14.47 -0.21 3.16
CA PRO A 15 -14.96 -0.08 1.79
C PRO A 15 -14.29 1.13 1.10
N PRO A 16 -13.87 1.00 -0.18
CA PRO A 16 -13.35 2.14 -0.92
C PRO A 16 -14.38 3.26 -1.05
N HIS A 17 -13.93 4.50 -0.89
CA HIS A 17 -14.75 5.70 -1.09
C HIS A 17 -13.97 6.82 -1.78
N GLY A 18 -14.67 7.79 -2.37
CA GLY A 18 -14.05 8.91 -3.08
C GLY A 18 -13.06 8.44 -4.17
N ASP A 19 -11.84 8.97 -4.13
CA ASP A 19 -10.77 8.68 -5.10
C ASP A 19 -9.88 7.47 -4.71
N GLN A 20 -10.19 6.77 -3.61
CA GLN A 20 -9.32 5.71 -3.08
C GLN A 20 -9.00 4.62 -4.11
N ALA A 21 -9.99 4.21 -4.92
CA ALA A 21 -9.80 3.19 -5.95
C ALA A 21 -8.70 3.60 -6.95
N GLN A 22 -8.73 4.84 -7.41
CA GLN A 22 -7.72 5.38 -8.32
C GLN A 22 -6.34 5.48 -7.65
N ARG A 23 -6.30 5.85 -6.37
CA ARG A 23 -5.05 5.90 -5.60
C ARG A 23 -4.42 4.52 -5.41
N TYR A 24 -5.23 3.48 -5.13
CA TYR A 24 -4.75 2.10 -5.06
C TYR A 24 -4.15 1.64 -6.39
N GLU A 25 -4.83 1.93 -7.51
CA GLU A 25 -4.37 1.56 -8.84
C GLU A 25 -3.03 2.22 -9.17
N ARG A 26 -2.91 3.54 -8.95
CA ARG A 26 -1.65 4.28 -9.15
C ARG A 26 -0.52 3.73 -8.29
N LEU A 27 -0.77 3.41 -7.03
CA LEU A 27 0.26 2.89 -6.12
C LEU A 27 0.73 1.49 -6.55
N ARG A 28 -0.20 0.60 -6.91
CA ARG A 28 0.12 -0.75 -7.40
C ARG A 28 0.87 -0.71 -8.73
N ALA A 29 0.48 0.19 -9.64
CA ALA A 29 1.17 0.36 -10.92
C ALA A 29 2.63 0.80 -10.71
N GLY A 30 2.89 1.79 -9.85
CA GLY A 30 4.25 2.23 -9.54
C GLY A 30 5.10 1.15 -8.87
N GLY A 31 4.52 0.38 -7.94
CA GLY A 31 5.21 -0.76 -7.32
C GLY A 31 5.56 -1.86 -8.34
N LEU A 32 4.63 -2.18 -9.24
CA LEU A 32 4.88 -3.15 -10.32
C LEU A 32 5.99 -2.69 -11.26
N GLU A 33 5.98 -1.42 -11.66
CA GLU A 33 7.02 -0.85 -12.51
C GLU A 33 8.40 -0.94 -11.86
N PHE A 34 8.50 -0.57 -10.57
CA PHE A 34 9.78 -0.64 -9.87
C PHE A 34 10.25 -2.09 -9.66
N ALA A 35 9.35 -3.01 -9.31
CA ALA A 35 9.68 -4.43 -9.19
C ALA A 35 10.19 -5.02 -10.52
N ARG A 36 9.63 -4.59 -11.66
CA ARG A 36 10.12 -4.97 -12.99
C ARG A 36 11.52 -4.45 -13.25
N LEU A 37 11.81 -3.18 -12.92
CA LEU A 37 13.16 -2.62 -13.05
C LEU A 37 14.18 -3.39 -12.20
N LEU A 38 13.82 -3.77 -10.97
CA LEU A 38 14.68 -4.60 -10.12
C LEU A 38 14.97 -5.95 -10.78
N ALA A 39 13.94 -6.63 -11.28
CA ALA A 39 14.08 -7.93 -11.95
C ALA A 39 14.88 -7.85 -13.26
N GLU A 40 14.81 -6.72 -13.97
CA GLU A 40 15.54 -6.50 -15.22
C GLU A 40 17.02 -6.15 -14.99
N LEU A 41 17.29 -5.28 -14.01
CA LEU A 41 18.61 -4.67 -13.84
C LEU A 41 19.51 -5.40 -12.84
N CYS A 42 18.94 -6.18 -11.91
CA CYS A 42 19.71 -6.88 -10.89
C CYS A 42 19.89 -8.37 -11.24
N PRO A 43 21.07 -8.96 -10.94
CA PRO A 43 21.26 -10.39 -11.08
C PRO A 43 20.37 -11.15 -10.09
N SER A 44 20.06 -12.41 -10.40
CA SER A 44 19.34 -13.29 -9.48
C SER A 44 20.13 -13.48 -8.19
N SER A 45 19.55 -13.04 -7.06
CA SER A 45 20.18 -13.15 -5.75
C SER A 45 19.14 -13.06 -4.61
N PRO A 46 19.51 -13.42 -3.37
CA PRO A 46 18.66 -13.18 -2.20
C PRO A 46 18.31 -11.71 -1.98
N GLU A 47 19.21 -10.79 -2.33
CA GLU A 47 18.98 -9.34 -2.25
C GLU A 47 17.89 -8.88 -3.20
N LEU A 48 17.87 -9.40 -4.44
CA LEU A 48 16.81 -9.09 -5.41
C LEU A 48 15.45 -9.56 -4.88
N THR A 49 15.35 -10.80 -4.40
CA THR A 49 14.11 -11.32 -3.78
C THR A 49 13.67 -10.44 -2.62
N ARG A 50 14.59 -10.02 -1.75
CA ARG A 50 14.29 -9.13 -0.63
C ARG A 50 13.82 -7.75 -1.11
N ALA A 51 14.43 -7.20 -2.15
CA ALA A 51 14.06 -5.90 -2.72
C ALA A 51 12.64 -5.94 -3.31
N VAL A 52 12.31 -6.97 -4.09
CA VAL A 52 10.96 -7.15 -4.65
C VAL A 52 9.93 -7.32 -3.53
N ASN A 53 10.22 -8.13 -2.51
CA ASN A 53 9.34 -8.29 -1.35
C ASN A 53 9.13 -6.97 -0.58
N ALA A 54 10.16 -6.15 -0.45
CA ALA A 54 10.06 -4.85 0.20
C ALA A 54 9.17 -3.87 -0.60
N VAL A 55 9.23 -3.92 -1.93
CA VAL A 55 8.32 -3.14 -2.79
C VAL A 55 6.87 -3.58 -2.60
N ASP A 56 6.62 -4.90 -2.57
CA ASP A 56 5.27 -5.45 -2.33
C ASP A 56 4.73 -5.05 -0.95
N GLU A 57 5.55 -5.19 0.11
CA GLU A 57 5.19 -4.76 1.46
C GLU A 57 4.89 -3.25 1.51
N ALA A 58 5.71 -2.43 0.85
CA ALA A 58 5.47 -0.98 0.78
C ALA A 58 4.15 -0.64 0.10
N VAL A 59 3.79 -1.33 -1.01
CA VAL A 59 2.49 -1.16 -1.69
C VAL A 59 1.34 -1.59 -0.79
N MET A 60 1.47 -2.72 -0.10
CA MET A 60 0.45 -3.22 0.83
C MET A 60 0.22 -2.26 1.99
N LEU A 61 1.29 -1.73 2.59
CA LEU A 61 1.21 -0.74 3.67
C LEU A 61 0.64 0.60 3.17
N GLY A 62 1.00 1.05 1.97
CA GLY A 62 0.45 2.27 1.38
C GLY A 62 -1.03 2.14 1.05
N ASN A 63 -1.48 1.00 0.52
CA ASN A 63 -2.91 0.72 0.34
C ASN A 63 -3.66 0.71 1.68
N ALA A 64 -3.09 0.09 2.71
CA ALA A 64 -3.68 0.11 4.05
C ALA A 64 -3.76 1.52 4.64
N ALA A 65 -2.77 2.39 4.38
CA ALA A 65 -2.80 3.78 4.79
C ALA A 65 -3.94 4.56 4.10
N ILE A 66 -4.11 4.38 2.78
CA ILE A 66 -5.22 4.99 2.04
C ILE A 66 -6.57 4.52 2.61
N ALA A 67 -6.74 3.21 2.81
CA ALA A 67 -7.98 2.63 3.32
C ALA A 67 -8.36 3.15 4.72
N ARG A 68 -7.38 3.25 5.62
CA ARG A 68 -7.60 3.53 7.04
C ARG A 68 -7.58 5.01 7.41
N ARG A 69 -6.97 5.86 6.59
CA ARG A 69 -6.68 7.27 6.96
C ARG A 69 -7.29 8.30 6.01
N THR A 70 -7.88 7.89 4.89
CA THR A 70 -8.58 8.85 4.01
C THR A 70 -9.89 9.29 4.67
N PRO A 71 -10.10 10.59 4.94
CA PRO A 71 -11.36 11.09 5.50
C PRO A 71 -12.54 10.67 4.62
N LYS A 72 -13.67 10.33 5.25
CA LYS A 72 -14.93 10.21 4.51
C LYS A 72 -15.42 11.63 4.24
N GLU A 73 -15.86 11.91 3.01
CA GLU A 73 -16.53 13.19 2.76
C GLU A 73 -17.77 13.25 3.65
N ASN A 74 -17.91 14.33 4.42
CA ASN A 74 -19.14 14.60 5.15
C ASN A 74 -20.22 14.90 4.12
N HIS A 75 -21.16 13.99 3.93
CA HIS A 75 -22.43 14.33 3.30
C HIS A 75 -23.28 15.02 4.38
N ASP A 76 -22.94 16.28 4.70
CA ASP A 76 -23.82 17.16 5.46
C ASP A 76 -24.94 17.61 4.49
N GLY A 77 -26.09 16.96 4.62
CA GLY A 77 -27.35 17.32 3.96
C GLY A 77 -28.47 17.36 5.00
#